data_AF-A0A7Z0LF24-F1
#
_entry.id   AF-A0A7Z0LF24-F1
#
_cell.length_a   1.000
_cell.length_b   1.000
_cell.length_c   1.000
_cell.angle_alpha   90.00
_cell.angle_beta   90.00
_cell.angle_gamma   90.00
#
_symmetry.space_group_name_H-M   'P 1'
#
loop_
_entity.id
_entity.type
_entity.pdbx_description
1 polymer ?
#
loop_
_entity_poly.entity_id
_entity_poly.type
_entity_poly.pdbx_seq_one_letter_code
_entity_poly.pdbx_strand_id
1 'polypeptide(L)'
;EAKKSEIDASNMTDEEKAKAKEEVEKEAEQAKASIDQATTDVAVTEAKNNGKSAINAVDITSKAKADVKTEIDRVAEAKKSEIDASNMTAEEKAKAKAEVEKEAEKAKNSIDKAITDQEVSETKDNGKKAINAVDTTSKVKADAKAEIDKTAEDKKAEIDASNMTAEEKAKAKAEVEREAEQAKTSIDQATTNEAVTEAKDNGKKAINAVDTTSKAKSDAKAEIDKTAEVKKSEIDASNMTDEEKAKAKEEVEKEAEQAKASIDQATTDVAVTEAKNNGKSAINAVDATSKAKAEAKAEIDKTAEAKKSEIDASNMTDEEKSKVKEEFEKEVEKAKVSIDQATTNDAVTEAKDRGKEAIKAIDTTSKVKITSDGVGKVSENQELNASRVLSKTGQTEKSTSILGISALILAGILVRRRKTK
;
A
#
# COMPACT_ATOMS: atom_id res chain seq x y z
N GLU A 1 -10.74 -39.81 -85.92
CA GLU A 1 -12.10 -39.69 -85.31
C GLU A 1 -12.20 -40.16 -83.87
N ALA A 2 -12.22 -41.47 -83.54
CA ALA A 2 -12.40 -41.92 -82.15
C ALA A 2 -11.48 -41.23 -81.13
N LYS A 3 -10.17 -41.17 -81.43
CA LYS A 3 -9.18 -40.46 -80.59
C LYS A 3 -9.45 -38.95 -80.46
N LYS A 4 -9.98 -38.29 -81.49
CA LYS A 4 -10.35 -36.86 -81.44
C LYS A 4 -11.55 -36.64 -80.50
N SER A 5 -12.52 -37.56 -80.48
CA SER A 5 -13.63 -37.53 -79.50
C SER A 5 -13.14 -37.77 -78.07
N GLU A 6 -12.14 -38.63 -77.87
CA GLU A 6 -11.48 -38.78 -76.55
C GLU A 6 -10.78 -37.48 -76.12
N ILE A 7 -10.09 -36.79 -77.05
CA ILE A 7 -9.49 -35.47 -76.80
C ILE A 7 -10.55 -34.44 -76.42
N ASP A 8 -11.71 -34.43 -77.08
CA ASP A 8 -12.79 -33.49 -76.77
C ASP A 8 -13.35 -33.68 -75.36
N ALA A 9 -13.46 -34.94 -74.91
CA ALA A 9 -13.91 -35.31 -73.57
C ALA A 9 -12.83 -35.15 -72.49
N SER A 10 -11.57 -34.84 -72.86
CA SER A 10 -10.48 -34.72 -71.91
C SER A 10 -10.56 -33.41 -71.10
N ASN A 11 -9.81 -33.36 -70.00
CA ASN A 11 -9.67 -32.17 -69.15
C ASN A 11 -8.58 -31.19 -69.64
N MET A 12 -8.08 -31.35 -70.87
CA MET A 12 -7.14 -30.42 -71.50
C MET A 12 -7.75 -29.04 -71.72
N THR A 13 -6.90 -28.02 -71.84
CA THR A 13 -7.34 -26.71 -72.33
C THR A 13 -7.69 -26.78 -73.81
N ASP A 14 -8.48 -25.82 -74.31
CA ASP A 14 -8.81 -25.74 -75.73
C ASP A 14 -7.56 -25.66 -76.62
N GLU A 15 -6.52 -24.95 -76.17
CA GLU A 15 -5.24 -24.86 -76.85
C GLU A 15 -4.49 -26.21 -76.89
N GLU A 16 -4.50 -26.95 -75.78
CA GLU A 16 -3.91 -28.29 -75.70
C GLU A 16 -4.69 -29.30 -76.56
N LYS A 17 -6.03 -29.24 -76.55
CA LYS A 17 -6.90 -30.07 -77.40
C LYS A 17 -6.64 -29.83 -78.87
N ALA A 18 -6.48 -28.58 -79.29
CA ALA A 18 -6.15 -28.24 -80.67
C ALA A 18 -4.84 -28.88 -81.12
N LYS A 19 -3.77 -28.75 -80.32
CA LYS A 19 -2.46 -29.37 -80.60
C LYS A 19 -2.52 -30.90 -80.64
N ALA A 20 -3.25 -31.52 -79.70
CA ALA A 20 -3.41 -32.97 -79.68
C ALA A 20 -4.16 -33.49 -80.92
N LYS A 21 -5.19 -32.76 -81.38
CA LYS A 21 -5.90 -33.12 -82.62
C LYS A 21 -5.04 -32.97 -83.87
N GLU A 22 -4.15 -31.98 -83.91
CA GLU A 22 -3.16 -31.79 -84.97
C GLU A 22 -2.19 -32.98 -85.02
N GLU A 23 -1.65 -33.41 -83.87
CA GLU A 23 -0.76 -34.58 -83.82
C GLU A 23 -1.48 -35.88 -84.24
N VAL A 24 -2.75 -36.06 -83.84
CA VAL A 24 -3.57 -37.19 -84.33
C VAL A 24 -3.72 -37.18 -85.85
N GLU A 25 -3.89 -36.01 -86.46
CA GLU A 25 -3.99 -35.91 -87.93
C GLU A 25 -2.67 -36.27 -88.60
N LYS A 26 -1.56 -35.74 -88.08
CA LYS A 26 -0.21 -36.04 -88.56
C LYS A 26 0.13 -37.53 -88.48
N GLU A 27 -0.19 -38.19 -87.36
CA GLU A 27 -0.02 -39.64 -87.21
C GLU A 27 -0.91 -40.44 -88.17
N ALA A 28 -2.14 -39.96 -88.43
CA ALA A 28 -3.03 -40.57 -89.42
C ALA A 28 -2.52 -40.42 -90.86
N GLU A 29 -1.94 -39.28 -91.22
CA GLU A 29 -1.31 -39.05 -92.52
C GLU A 29 -0.08 -39.94 -92.71
N GLN A 30 0.79 -40.04 -91.70
CA GLN A 30 1.96 -40.94 -91.73
C GLN A 30 1.54 -42.41 -91.86
N ALA A 31 0.48 -42.83 -91.16
CA ALA A 31 -0.07 -44.17 -91.27
C ALA A 31 -0.58 -44.46 -92.69
N LYS A 32 -1.33 -43.53 -93.30
CA LYS A 32 -1.81 -43.66 -94.69
C LYS A 32 -0.64 -43.77 -95.67
N ALA A 33 0.36 -42.89 -95.56
CA ALA A 33 1.54 -42.94 -96.41
C ALA A 33 2.33 -44.25 -96.27
N SER A 34 2.44 -44.80 -95.05
CA SER A 34 3.11 -46.08 -94.79
C SER A 34 2.34 -47.27 -95.40
N ILE A 35 1.01 -47.21 -95.38
CA ILE A 35 0.14 -48.22 -96.03
C ILE A 35 0.31 -48.14 -97.55
N ASP A 36 0.32 -46.94 -98.13
CA ASP A 36 0.48 -46.74 -99.57
C ASP A 36 1.84 -47.22 -100.10
N GLN A 37 2.89 -47.17 -99.26
CA GLN A 37 4.24 -47.66 -99.59
C GLN A 37 4.40 -49.18 -99.44
N ALA A 38 3.49 -49.87 -98.76
CA ALA A 38 3.62 -51.30 -98.47
C ALA A 38 3.35 -52.15 -99.74
N THR A 39 4.27 -53.06 -100.06
CA THR A 39 4.19 -53.87 -101.30
C THR A 39 3.64 -55.28 -101.09
N THR A 40 3.21 -55.63 -99.85
CA THR A 40 2.65 -56.94 -99.50
C THR A 40 1.51 -56.79 -98.50
N ASP A 41 0.58 -57.75 -98.48
CA ASP A 41 -0.56 -57.75 -97.54
C ASP A 41 -0.11 -57.78 -96.07
N VAL A 42 1.01 -58.47 -95.78
CA VAL A 42 1.61 -58.52 -94.44
C VAL A 42 2.11 -57.13 -94.03
N ALA A 43 2.86 -56.45 -94.91
CA ALA A 43 3.37 -55.11 -94.65
C ALA A 43 2.24 -54.07 -94.53
N VAL A 44 1.17 -54.19 -95.31
CA VAL A 44 -0.03 -53.36 -95.17
C VAL A 44 -0.66 -53.53 -93.79
N THR A 45 -0.78 -54.79 -93.33
CA THR A 45 -1.35 -55.11 -92.01
C THR A 45 -0.49 -54.55 -90.88
N GLU A 46 0.83 -54.67 -90.99
CA GLU A 46 1.78 -54.12 -90.03
C GLU A 46 1.72 -52.58 -89.99
N ALA A 47 1.78 -51.91 -91.14
CA ALA A 47 1.68 -50.45 -91.25
C ALA A 47 0.37 -49.92 -90.65
N LYS A 48 -0.75 -50.60 -90.91
CA LYS A 48 -2.05 -50.28 -90.32
C LYS A 48 -2.05 -50.40 -88.80
N ASN A 49 -1.50 -51.49 -88.26
CA ASN A 49 -1.46 -51.72 -86.81
C ASN A 49 -0.54 -50.72 -86.11
N ASN A 50 0.62 -50.42 -86.70
CA ASN A 50 1.56 -49.42 -86.19
C ASN A 50 0.93 -48.03 -86.18
N GLY A 51 0.29 -47.61 -87.28
CA GLY A 51 -0.40 -46.32 -87.36
C GLY A 51 -1.54 -46.19 -86.35
N LYS A 52 -2.35 -47.25 -86.16
CA LYS A 52 -3.39 -47.26 -85.12
C LYS A 52 -2.78 -47.11 -83.72
N SER A 53 -1.65 -47.76 -83.46
CA SER A 53 -0.95 -47.69 -82.18
C SER A 53 -0.40 -46.29 -81.91
N ALA A 54 0.20 -45.66 -82.93
CA ALA A 54 0.72 -44.30 -82.84
C ALA A 54 -0.39 -43.26 -82.57
N ILE A 55 -1.50 -43.33 -83.31
CA ILE A 55 -2.68 -42.47 -83.06
C ILE A 55 -3.21 -42.64 -81.63
N ASN A 56 -3.32 -43.89 -81.16
CA ASN A 56 -3.81 -44.17 -79.81
C ASN A 56 -2.85 -43.67 -78.72
N ALA A 57 -1.55 -43.63 -79.01
CA ALA A 57 -0.49 -43.20 -78.10
C ALA A 57 -0.42 -41.67 -77.91
N VAL A 58 -1.15 -40.87 -78.69
CA VAL A 58 -1.22 -39.41 -78.48
C VAL A 58 -1.71 -39.12 -77.06
N ASP A 59 -0.92 -38.36 -76.32
CA ASP A 59 -1.18 -37.96 -74.94
C ASP A 59 -2.38 -37.00 -74.88
N ILE A 60 -3.27 -37.26 -73.93
CA ILE A 60 -4.49 -36.47 -73.70
C ILE A 60 -4.55 -35.89 -72.28
N THR A 61 -3.39 -35.82 -71.61
CA THR A 61 -3.25 -35.18 -70.30
C THR A 61 -2.97 -33.68 -70.46
N SER A 62 -3.53 -32.87 -69.56
CA SER A 62 -3.26 -31.44 -69.52
C SER A 62 -1.95 -31.17 -68.78
N LYS A 63 -0.95 -30.65 -69.49
CA LYS A 63 0.31 -30.23 -68.89
C LYS A 63 0.16 -28.87 -68.20
N ALA A 64 -0.57 -27.95 -68.82
CA ALA A 64 -0.81 -26.62 -68.27
C ALA A 64 -1.49 -26.70 -66.88
N LYS A 65 -2.56 -27.49 -66.75
CA LYS A 65 -3.23 -27.66 -65.45
C LYS A 65 -2.37 -28.40 -64.44
N ALA A 66 -1.64 -29.44 -64.85
CA ALA A 66 -0.77 -30.19 -63.95
C ALA A 66 0.33 -29.30 -63.35
N ASP A 67 1.05 -28.55 -64.19
CA ASP A 67 2.13 -27.65 -63.78
C ASP A 67 1.61 -26.57 -62.81
N VAL A 68 0.43 -26.02 -63.08
CA VAL A 68 -0.19 -24.99 -62.22
C VAL A 68 -0.65 -25.57 -60.88
N LYS A 69 -1.18 -26.80 -60.83
CA LYS A 69 -1.54 -27.44 -59.55
C LYS A 69 -0.32 -27.71 -58.68
N THR A 70 0.80 -28.14 -59.26
CA THR A 70 2.08 -28.29 -58.54
C THR A 70 2.56 -26.95 -57.98
N GLU A 71 2.40 -25.86 -58.73
CA GLU A 71 2.74 -24.52 -58.25
C GLU A 71 1.82 -24.05 -57.10
N ILE A 72 0.53 -24.40 -57.12
CA ILE A 72 -0.38 -24.15 -55.99
C ILE A 72 0.07 -24.93 -54.75
N ASP A 73 0.46 -26.20 -54.90
CA ASP A 73 0.99 -27.00 -53.79
C ASP A 73 2.25 -26.38 -53.18
N ARG A 74 3.17 -25.89 -54.02
CA ARG A 74 4.38 -25.21 -53.57
C ARG A 74 4.06 -23.94 -52.78
N VAL A 75 3.07 -23.16 -53.21
CA VAL A 75 2.65 -21.93 -52.52
C VAL A 75 1.95 -22.26 -51.19
N ALA A 76 1.10 -23.29 -51.17
CA ALA A 76 0.48 -23.77 -49.93
C ALA A 76 1.54 -24.23 -48.92
N GLU A 77 2.53 -25.01 -49.35
CA GLU A 77 3.60 -25.49 -48.47
C GLU A 77 4.48 -24.36 -47.93
N ALA A 78 4.82 -23.39 -48.78
CA ALA A 78 5.54 -22.19 -48.35
C ALA A 78 4.75 -21.41 -47.28
N LYS A 79 3.43 -21.25 -47.45
CA LYS A 79 2.58 -20.56 -46.48
C LYS A 79 2.45 -21.35 -45.17
N LYS A 80 2.37 -22.69 -45.20
CA LYS A 80 2.40 -23.53 -44.00
C LYS A 80 3.72 -23.39 -43.23
N SER A 81 4.84 -23.29 -43.95
CA SER A 81 6.15 -23.04 -43.36
C SER A 81 6.23 -21.65 -42.68
N GLU A 82 5.64 -20.63 -43.30
CA GLU A 82 5.50 -19.29 -42.68
C GLU A 82 4.66 -19.36 -41.38
N ILE A 83 3.54 -20.09 -41.41
CA ILE A 83 2.69 -20.33 -40.23
C ILE A 83 3.48 -21.06 -39.13
N ASP A 84 4.30 -22.04 -39.47
CA ASP A 84 5.13 -22.76 -38.50
C ASP A 84 6.17 -21.86 -37.83
N ALA A 85 6.75 -20.93 -38.58
CA ALA A 85 7.71 -19.95 -38.06
C ALA A 85 7.05 -18.80 -37.28
N SER A 86 5.71 -18.64 -37.35
CA SER A 86 4.99 -17.57 -36.66
C SER A 86 4.96 -17.74 -35.13
N ASN A 87 4.62 -16.67 -34.42
CA ASN A 87 4.44 -16.65 -32.97
C ASN A 87 3.02 -17.10 -32.51
N MET A 88 2.23 -17.71 -33.40
CA MET A 88 0.90 -18.26 -33.07
C MET A 88 0.99 -19.44 -32.11
N THR A 89 -0.10 -19.72 -31.39
CA THR A 89 -0.22 -20.95 -30.61
C THR A 89 -0.39 -22.16 -31.51
N ALA A 90 -0.15 -23.36 -30.99
CA ALA A 90 -0.28 -24.61 -31.74
C ALA A 90 -1.70 -24.78 -32.32
N GLU A 91 -2.73 -24.42 -31.57
CA GLU A 91 -4.13 -24.49 -31.99
C GLU A 91 -4.45 -23.49 -33.12
N GLU A 92 -3.94 -22.26 -33.01
CA GLU A 92 -4.08 -21.24 -34.04
C GLU A 92 -3.34 -21.64 -35.33
N LYS A 93 -2.13 -22.19 -35.21
CA LYS A 93 -1.36 -22.72 -36.36
C LYS A 93 -2.11 -23.84 -37.07
N ALA A 94 -2.66 -24.81 -36.32
CA ALA A 94 -3.43 -25.90 -36.91
C ALA A 94 -4.63 -25.39 -37.71
N LYS A 95 -5.37 -24.42 -37.16
CA LYS A 95 -6.51 -23.79 -37.85
C LYS A 95 -6.07 -23.02 -39.11
N ALA A 96 -4.98 -22.27 -39.05
CA ALA A 96 -4.46 -21.52 -40.19
C ALA A 96 -4.00 -22.46 -41.32
N LYS A 97 -3.31 -23.56 -40.99
CA LYS A 97 -2.89 -24.58 -41.97
C LYS A 97 -4.08 -25.27 -42.66
N ALA A 98 -5.14 -25.56 -41.91
CA ALA A 98 -6.37 -26.12 -42.47
C ALA A 98 -7.04 -25.14 -43.47
N GLU A 99 -7.01 -23.84 -43.19
CA GLU A 99 -7.55 -22.83 -44.11
C GLU A 99 -6.67 -22.70 -45.37
N VAL A 100 -5.33 -22.82 -45.25
CA VAL A 100 -4.43 -22.91 -46.41
C VAL A 100 -4.76 -24.11 -47.29
N GLU A 101 -4.99 -25.29 -46.70
CA GLU A 101 -5.36 -26.51 -47.44
C GLU A 101 -6.68 -26.33 -48.19
N LYS A 102 -7.68 -25.76 -47.53
CA LYS A 102 -8.98 -25.47 -48.13
C LYS A 102 -8.89 -24.50 -49.31
N GLU A 103 -8.13 -23.40 -49.19
CA GLU A 103 -7.95 -22.46 -50.30
C GLU A 103 -7.12 -23.08 -51.45
N ALA A 104 -6.14 -23.94 -51.14
CA ALA A 104 -5.40 -24.69 -52.16
C ALA A 104 -6.30 -25.68 -52.92
N GLU A 105 -7.17 -26.42 -52.22
CA GLU A 105 -8.11 -27.35 -52.84
C GLU A 105 -9.13 -26.61 -53.71
N LYS A 106 -9.65 -25.48 -53.24
CA LYS A 106 -10.53 -24.59 -54.01
C LYS A 106 -9.85 -24.05 -55.27
N ALA A 107 -8.58 -23.67 -55.20
CA ALA A 107 -7.80 -23.26 -56.37
C ALA A 107 -7.65 -24.41 -57.37
N LYS A 108 -7.27 -25.61 -56.91
CA LYS A 108 -7.15 -26.81 -57.76
C LYS A 108 -8.46 -27.17 -58.46
N ASN A 109 -9.58 -27.13 -57.74
CA ASN A 109 -10.90 -27.35 -58.31
C ASN A 109 -11.30 -26.29 -59.35
N SER A 110 -10.81 -25.06 -59.21
CA SER A 110 -11.03 -23.99 -60.19
C SER A 110 -10.17 -24.20 -61.45
N ILE A 111 -8.92 -24.63 -61.27
CA ILE A 111 -8.01 -25.00 -62.37
C ILE A 111 -8.57 -26.18 -63.18
N ASP A 112 -9.18 -27.17 -62.51
CA ASP A 112 -9.84 -28.27 -63.20
C ASP A 112 -10.97 -27.80 -64.12
N LYS A 113 -11.71 -26.77 -63.70
CA LYS A 113 -12.84 -26.21 -64.45
C LYS A 113 -12.43 -25.22 -65.55
N ALA A 114 -11.18 -24.73 -65.54
CA ALA A 114 -10.71 -23.79 -66.56
C ALA A 114 -10.67 -24.46 -67.94
N ILE A 115 -11.13 -23.76 -68.96
CA ILE A 115 -11.26 -24.28 -70.33
C ILE A 115 -10.10 -23.80 -71.19
N THR A 116 -9.59 -22.59 -70.95
CA THR A 116 -8.47 -21.99 -71.71
C THR A 116 -7.19 -21.87 -70.89
N ASP A 117 -6.05 -21.77 -71.57
CA ASP A 117 -4.76 -21.45 -70.92
C ASP A 117 -4.82 -20.13 -70.13
N GLN A 118 -5.57 -19.13 -70.62
CA GLN A 118 -5.78 -17.87 -69.92
C GLN A 118 -6.52 -18.07 -68.59
N GLU A 119 -7.64 -18.80 -68.59
CA GLU A 119 -8.39 -19.10 -67.36
C GLU A 119 -7.56 -19.92 -66.37
N VAL A 120 -6.72 -20.85 -66.85
CA VAL A 120 -5.76 -21.58 -66.01
C VAL A 120 -4.79 -20.59 -65.34
N SER A 121 -4.29 -19.59 -66.06
CA SER A 121 -3.43 -18.54 -65.49
C SER A 121 -4.17 -17.64 -64.49
N GLU A 122 -5.40 -17.24 -64.77
CA GLU A 122 -6.19 -16.40 -63.86
C GLU A 122 -6.55 -17.12 -62.57
N THR A 123 -6.96 -18.40 -62.66
CA THR A 123 -7.28 -19.23 -61.50
C THR A 123 -6.05 -19.51 -60.64
N LYS A 124 -4.88 -19.69 -61.24
CA LYS A 124 -3.58 -19.76 -60.54
C LYS A 124 -3.35 -18.52 -59.68
N ASP A 125 -3.43 -17.34 -60.28
CA ASP A 125 -3.08 -16.09 -59.59
C ASP A 125 -4.08 -15.79 -58.46
N ASN A 126 -5.37 -16.05 -58.69
CA ASN A 126 -6.40 -15.96 -57.66
C ASN A 126 -6.17 -16.95 -56.51
N GLY A 127 -5.81 -18.20 -56.82
CA GLY A 127 -5.50 -19.22 -55.82
C GLY A 127 -4.30 -18.85 -54.96
N LYS A 128 -3.21 -18.38 -55.59
CA LYS A 128 -2.01 -17.88 -54.89
C LYS A 128 -2.35 -16.72 -53.94
N LYS A 129 -3.16 -15.76 -54.41
CA LYS A 129 -3.59 -14.62 -53.61
C LYS A 129 -4.40 -15.07 -52.39
N ALA A 130 -5.33 -15.99 -52.57
CA ALA A 130 -6.16 -16.51 -51.48
C ALA A 130 -5.33 -17.24 -50.41
N ILE A 131 -4.42 -18.13 -50.81
CA ILE A 131 -3.50 -18.83 -49.89
C ILE A 131 -2.64 -17.85 -49.10
N ASN A 132 -2.03 -16.87 -49.78
CA ASN A 132 -1.14 -15.91 -49.13
C ASN A 132 -1.88 -14.96 -48.16
N ALA A 133 -3.19 -14.78 -48.34
CA ALA A 133 -4.03 -13.93 -47.49
C ALA A 133 -4.40 -14.59 -46.15
N VAL A 134 -4.07 -15.86 -45.91
CA VAL A 134 -4.27 -16.49 -44.60
C VAL A 134 -3.44 -15.78 -43.54
N ASP A 135 -4.12 -15.34 -42.48
CA ASP A 135 -3.54 -14.60 -41.36
C ASP A 135 -2.53 -15.46 -40.58
N THR A 136 -1.42 -14.83 -40.20
CA THR A 136 -0.31 -15.44 -39.45
C THR A 136 -0.07 -14.76 -38.10
N THR A 137 -1.04 -13.99 -37.63
CA THR A 137 -1.02 -13.33 -36.32
C THR A 137 -1.75 -14.13 -35.25
N SER A 138 -1.30 -14.01 -33.99
CA SER A 138 -1.96 -14.65 -32.85
C SER A 138 -2.99 -13.71 -32.23
N LYS A 139 -4.27 -14.07 -32.31
CA LYS A 139 -5.33 -13.30 -31.65
C LYS A 139 -5.32 -13.58 -30.15
N VAL A 140 -5.08 -14.83 -29.74
CA VAL A 140 -5.08 -15.24 -28.34
C VAL A 140 -4.00 -14.50 -27.54
N LYS A 141 -2.78 -14.36 -28.08
CA LYS A 141 -1.71 -13.58 -27.43
C LYS A 141 -2.02 -12.09 -27.42
N ALA A 142 -2.57 -11.54 -28.51
CA ALA A 142 -2.94 -10.11 -28.57
C ALA A 142 -3.99 -9.75 -27.51
N ASP A 143 -5.06 -10.54 -27.41
CA ASP A 143 -6.12 -10.36 -26.40
C ASP A 143 -5.53 -10.47 -24.98
N ALA A 144 -4.66 -11.43 -24.73
CA ALA A 144 -4.02 -11.62 -23.42
C ALA A 144 -3.13 -10.43 -23.01
N LYS A 145 -2.37 -9.85 -23.95
CA LYS A 145 -1.54 -8.67 -23.68
C LYS A 145 -2.38 -7.42 -23.39
N ALA A 146 -3.48 -7.23 -24.11
CA ALA A 146 -4.41 -6.13 -23.84
C ALA A 146 -5.02 -6.22 -22.42
N GLU A 147 -5.30 -7.43 -21.96
CA GLU A 147 -5.77 -7.69 -20.59
C GLU A 147 -4.68 -7.40 -19.52
N ILE A 148 -3.41 -7.63 -19.84
CA ILE A 148 -2.27 -7.22 -18.99
C ILE A 148 -2.15 -5.70 -18.94
N ASP A 149 -2.22 -5.03 -20.09
CA ASP A 149 -2.17 -3.56 -20.17
C ASP A 149 -3.27 -2.92 -19.33
N LYS A 150 -4.50 -3.39 -19.47
CA LYS A 150 -5.63 -2.93 -18.66
C LYS A 150 -5.40 -3.15 -17.16
N THR A 151 -4.89 -4.32 -16.76
CA THR A 151 -4.61 -4.62 -15.34
C THR A 151 -3.53 -3.69 -14.79
N ALA A 152 -2.49 -3.39 -15.59
CA ALA A 152 -1.44 -2.45 -15.23
C ALA A 152 -1.95 -1.01 -15.10
N GLU A 153 -2.83 -0.56 -16.02
CA GLU A 153 -3.49 0.74 -15.95
C GLU A 153 -4.35 0.87 -14.69
N ASP A 154 -5.21 -0.12 -14.41
CA ASP A 154 -6.06 -0.15 -13.21
C ASP A 154 -5.21 -0.09 -11.93
N LYS A 155 -4.11 -0.86 -11.86
CA LYS A 155 -3.23 -0.85 -10.70
C LYS A 155 -2.48 0.48 -10.53
N LYS A 156 -2.05 1.12 -11.63
CA LYS A 156 -1.44 2.46 -11.59
C LYS A 156 -2.44 3.51 -11.10
N ALA A 157 -3.71 3.41 -11.47
CA ALA A 157 -4.77 4.28 -10.98
C ALA A 157 -5.03 4.07 -9.47
N GLU A 158 -5.00 2.83 -8.97
CA GLU A 158 -5.04 2.52 -7.53
C GLU A 158 -3.86 3.17 -6.79
N ILE A 159 -2.64 3.04 -7.33
CA ILE A 159 -1.43 3.68 -6.78
C ILE A 159 -1.59 5.21 -6.76
N ASP A 160 -2.15 5.82 -7.81
CA ASP A 160 -2.41 7.25 -7.86
C ASP A 160 -3.39 7.73 -6.79
N ALA A 161 -4.43 6.94 -6.52
CA ALA A 161 -5.42 7.23 -5.49
C ALA A 161 -4.94 6.92 -4.06
N SER A 162 -3.82 6.21 -3.89
CA SER A 162 -3.28 5.83 -2.59
C SER A 162 -2.73 7.03 -1.79
N ASN A 163 -2.53 6.82 -0.48
CA ASN A 163 -1.94 7.81 0.43
C ASN A 163 -0.39 7.80 0.43
N MET A 164 0.25 7.10 -0.53
CA MET A 164 1.70 7.07 -0.70
C MET A 164 2.28 8.45 -1.03
N THR A 165 3.56 8.64 -0.75
CA THR A 165 4.30 9.83 -1.22
C THR A 165 4.55 9.76 -2.73
N ALA A 166 4.87 10.89 -3.36
CA ALA A 166 5.15 10.93 -4.79
C ALA A 166 6.30 9.99 -5.20
N GLU A 167 7.34 9.92 -4.37
CA GLU A 167 8.52 9.07 -4.58
C GLU A 167 8.15 7.58 -4.48
N GLU A 168 7.35 7.19 -3.48
CA GLU A 168 6.85 5.83 -3.30
C GLU A 168 5.92 5.43 -4.47
N LYS A 169 5.01 6.32 -4.90
CA LYS A 169 4.14 6.09 -6.07
C LYS A 169 4.94 5.86 -7.34
N ALA A 170 5.97 6.66 -7.60
CA ALA A 170 6.80 6.51 -8.79
C ALA A 170 7.49 5.12 -8.82
N LYS A 171 8.03 4.67 -7.68
CA LYS A 171 8.62 3.32 -7.56
C LYS A 171 7.58 2.21 -7.77
N ALA A 172 6.41 2.32 -7.14
CA ALA A 172 5.35 1.33 -7.30
C ALA A 172 4.85 1.24 -8.75
N LYS A 173 4.70 2.36 -9.46
CA LYS A 173 4.31 2.36 -10.89
C LYS A 173 5.38 1.75 -11.79
N ALA A 174 6.66 2.00 -11.50
CA ALA A 174 7.75 1.39 -12.24
C ALA A 174 7.77 -0.14 -12.04
N GLU A 175 7.45 -0.61 -10.83
CA GLU A 175 7.31 -2.03 -10.54
C GLU A 175 6.12 -2.66 -11.31
N VAL A 176 4.97 -1.98 -11.36
CA VAL A 176 3.82 -2.43 -12.18
C VAL A 176 4.22 -2.59 -13.66
N GLU A 177 4.96 -1.62 -14.22
CA GLU A 177 5.43 -1.70 -15.60
C GLU A 177 6.36 -2.90 -15.83
N ARG A 178 7.28 -3.13 -14.88
CA ARG A 178 8.20 -4.27 -14.93
C ARG A 178 7.46 -5.60 -14.93
N GLU A 179 6.47 -5.76 -14.04
CA GLU A 179 5.65 -6.97 -13.97
C GLU A 179 4.78 -7.17 -15.23
N ALA A 180 4.23 -6.09 -15.78
CA ALA A 180 3.48 -6.13 -17.03
C ALA A 180 4.36 -6.59 -18.22
N GLU A 181 5.59 -6.09 -18.33
CA GLU A 181 6.52 -6.49 -19.39
C GLU A 181 6.96 -7.96 -19.26
N GLN A 182 7.20 -8.43 -18.03
CA GLN A 182 7.50 -9.84 -17.75
C GLN A 182 6.33 -10.76 -18.12
N ALA A 183 5.10 -10.34 -17.83
CA ALA A 183 3.90 -11.06 -18.23
C ALA A 183 3.76 -11.13 -19.76
N LYS A 184 3.97 -10.02 -20.47
CA LYS A 184 3.92 -9.98 -21.95
C LYS A 184 4.98 -10.87 -22.58
N THR A 185 6.20 -10.86 -22.03
CA THR A 185 7.29 -11.76 -22.46
C THR A 185 6.89 -13.23 -22.28
N SER A 186 6.28 -13.57 -21.15
CA SER A 186 5.81 -14.93 -20.89
C SER A 186 4.68 -15.36 -21.84
N ILE A 187 3.75 -14.44 -22.16
CA ILE A 187 2.70 -14.65 -23.17
C ILE A 187 3.32 -14.87 -24.57
N ASP A 188 4.37 -14.14 -24.92
CA ASP A 188 5.07 -14.34 -26.20
C ASP A 188 5.74 -15.70 -26.29
N GLN A 189 6.29 -16.21 -25.20
CA GLN A 189 6.94 -17.52 -25.16
C GLN A 189 5.97 -18.70 -25.13
N ALA A 190 4.72 -18.48 -24.71
CA ALA A 190 3.72 -19.54 -24.61
C ALA A 190 3.37 -20.14 -26.00
N THR A 191 3.34 -21.46 -26.08
CA THR A 191 3.13 -22.19 -27.35
C THR A 191 1.71 -22.75 -27.52
N THR A 192 0.89 -22.74 -26.47
CA THR A 192 -0.50 -23.22 -26.49
C THR A 192 -1.44 -22.15 -25.93
N ASN A 193 -2.73 -22.24 -26.24
CA ASN A 193 -3.75 -21.33 -25.69
C ASN A 193 -3.82 -21.40 -24.14
N GLU A 194 -3.63 -22.60 -23.58
CA GLU A 194 -3.61 -22.82 -22.14
C GLU A 194 -2.42 -22.12 -21.49
N ALA A 195 -1.21 -22.27 -22.04
CA ALA A 195 -0.02 -21.61 -21.54
C ALA A 195 -0.11 -20.07 -21.64
N VAL A 196 -0.77 -19.54 -22.70
CA VAL A 196 -1.06 -18.10 -22.79
C VAL A 196 -1.99 -17.65 -21.66
N THR A 197 -3.01 -18.45 -21.37
CA THR A 197 -3.96 -18.16 -20.27
C THR A 197 -3.27 -18.16 -18.92
N GLU A 198 -2.44 -19.17 -18.65
CA GLU A 198 -1.65 -19.26 -17.42
C GLU A 198 -0.66 -18.08 -17.27
N ALA A 199 0.09 -17.75 -18.32
CA ALA A 199 1.03 -16.62 -18.31
C ALA A 199 0.31 -15.30 -18.03
N LYS A 200 -0.86 -15.08 -18.66
CA LYS A 200 -1.71 -13.92 -18.42
C LYS A 200 -2.19 -13.87 -16.96
N ASP A 201 -2.72 -14.96 -16.43
CA ASP A 201 -3.28 -14.98 -15.07
C ASP A 201 -2.19 -14.79 -14.01
N ASN A 202 -1.02 -15.40 -14.20
CA ASN A 202 0.15 -15.18 -13.35
C ASN A 202 0.64 -13.72 -13.42
N GLY A 203 0.68 -13.14 -14.62
CA GLY A 203 1.02 -11.73 -14.82
C GLY A 203 0.07 -10.77 -14.10
N LYS A 204 -1.25 -10.98 -14.22
CA LYS A 204 -2.25 -10.20 -13.49
C LYS A 204 -2.06 -10.30 -11.99
N LYS A 205 -1.78 -11.50 -11.47
CA LYS A 205 -1.53 -11.71 -10.05
C LYS A 205 -0.29 -10.94 -9.57
N ALA A 206 0.79 -10.96 -10.34
CA ALA A 206 2.02 -10.25 -9.99
C ALA A 206 1.83 -8.73 -9.97
N ILE A 207 1.17 -8.17 -11.00
CA ILE A 207 0.80 -6.74 -11.04
C ILE A 207 -0.03 -6.33 -9.82
N ASN A 208 -1.07 -7.11 -9.51
CA ASN A 208 -1.95 -6.80 -8.38
C ASN A 208 -1.28 -6.93 -7.01
N ALA A 209 -0.19 -7.69 -6.91
CA ALA A 209 0.59 -7.86 -5.69
C ALA A 209 1.52 -6.67 -5.37
N VAL A 210 1.65 -5.69 -6.27
CA VAL A 210 2.41 -4.46 -5.99
C VAL A 210 1.77 -3.72 -4.81
N ASP A 211 2.57 -3.47 -3.78
CA ASP A 211 2.16 -2.82 -2.53
C ASP A 211 1.76 -1.36 -2.76
N THR A 212 0.66 -0.95 -2.14
CA THR A 212 0.08 0.40 -2.23
C THR A 212 0.07 1.13 -0.87
N THR A 213 0.85 0.63 0.10
CA THR A 213 1.01 1.25 1.41
C THR A 213 2.20 2.20 1.47
N SER A 214 2.07 3.30 2.23
CA SER A 214 3.16 4.25 2.46
C SER A 214 4.01 3.79 3.63
N LYS A 215 5.27 3.42 3.36
CA LYS A 215 6.21 3.06 4.42
C LYS A 215 6.70 4.31 5.14
N ALA A 216 7.01 5.38 4.41
CA ALA A 216 7.47 6.64 4.99
C ALA A 216 6.50 7.20 6.03
N LYS A 217 5.19 7.22 5.72
CA LYS A 217 4.15 7.70 6.65
C LYS A 217 3.98 6.76 7.84
N SER A 218 3.97 5.45 7.60
CA SER A 218 3.82 4.45 8.68
C SER A 218 4.96 4.53 9.70
N ASP A 219 6.21 4.60 9.23
CA ASP A 219 7.39 4.76 10.08
C ASP A 219 7.34 6.09 10.85
N ALA A 220 6.93 7.18 10.19
CA ALA A 220 6.83 8.50 10.82
C ALA A 220 5.79 8.54 11.96
N LYS A 221 4.63 7.89 11.77
CA LYS A 221 3.59 7.80 12.80
C LYS A 221 4.03 6.98 14.01
N ALA A 222 4.73 5.87 13.80
CA ALA A 222 5.29 5.07 14.89
C ALA A 222 6.29 5.87 15.75
N GLU A 223 7.08 6.74 15.11
CA GLU A 223 7.99 7.65 15.81
C GLU A 223 7.26 8.76 16.60
N ILE A 224 6.09 9.21 16.14
CA ILE A 224 5.21 10.11 16.90
C ILE A 224 4.65 9.39 18.13
N ASP A 225 4.13 8.17 17.97
CA ASP A 225 3.61 7.35 19.08
C ASP A 225 4.66 7.16 20.18
N LYS A 226 5.88 6.80 19.79
CA LYS A 226 6.99 6.64 20.72
C LYS A 226 7.34 7.95 21.44
N THR A 227 7.30 9.08 20.74
CA THR A 227 7.59 10.39 21.35
C THR A 227 6.51 10.79 22.37
N ALA A 228 5.23 10.55 22.04
CA ALA A 228 4.11 10.77 22.94
C ALA A 228 4.20 9.88 24.20
N GLU A 229 4.55 8.60 24.05
CA GLU A 229 4.73 7.68 25.17
C GLU A 229 5.85 8.13 26.13
N VAL A 230 7.00 8.54 25.58
CA VAL A 230 8.11 9.10 26.36
C VAL A 230 7.65 10.34 27.13
N LYS A 231 6.99 11.29 26.45
CA LYS A 231 6.53 12.53 27.09
C LYS A 231 5.48 12.28 28.19
N LYS A 232 4.55 11.34 27.98
CA LYS A 232 3.58 10.95 29.02
C LYS A 232 4.26 10.33 30.24
N SER A 233 5.33 9.56 30.04
CA SER A 233 6.13 8.99 31.12
C SER A 233 6.89 10.07 31.90
N GLU A 234 7.41 11.10 31.23
CA GLU A 234 8.00 12.28 31.88
C GLU A 234 6.97 13.04 32.73
N ILE A 235 5.75 13.25 32.19
CA ILE A 235 4.64 13.88 32.93
C ILE A 235 4.26 13.04 34.16
N ASP A 236 4.22 11.72 34.05
CA ASP A 236 3.95 10.82 35.19
C ASP A 236 4.98 10.95 36.30
N ALA A 237 6.26 11.05 35.94
CA ALA A 237 7.36 11.20 36.87
C ALA A 237 7.48 12.63 37.46
N SER A 238 6.73 13.61 36.93
CA SER A 238 6.78 15.00 37.39
C SER A 238 6.15 15.20 38.78
N ASN A 239 6.47 16.33 39.41
CA ASN A 239 5.89 16.76 40.69
C ASN A 239 4.52 17.46 40.52
N MET A 240 3.87 17.35 39.36
CA MET A 240 2.53 17.89 39.12
C MET A 240 1.47 17.21 39.98
N THR A 241 0.33 17.87 40.14
CA THR A 241 -0.88 17.25 40.70
C THR A 241 -1.51 16.29 39.68
N ASP A 242 -2.34 15.36 40.15
CA ASP A 242 -3.01 14.37 39.31
C ASP A 242 -3.88 15.04 38.24
N GLU A 243 -4.57 16.13 38.57
CA GLU A 243 -5.38 16.90 37.62
C GLU A 243 -4.54 17.59 36.54
N GLU A 244 -3.40 18.18 36.93
CA GLU A 244 -2.47 18.82 35.99
C GLU A 244 -1.81 17.77 35.07
N LYS A 245 -1.44 16.60 35.59
CA LYS A 245 -0.90 15.48 34.81
C LYS A 245 -1.91 14.99 33.78
N ALA A 246 -3.16 14.80 34.18
CA ALA A 246 -4.22 14.35 33.28
C ALA A 246 -4.38 15.31 32.09
N LYS A 247 -4.44 16.62 32.37
CA LYS A 247 -4.55 17.66 31.34
C LYS A 247 -3.32 17.72 30.42
N ALA A 248 -2.11 17.62 30.97
CA ALA A 248 -0.89 17.61 30.16
C ALA A 248 -0.82 16.38 29.23
N LYS A 249 -1.22 15.21 29.72
CA LYS A 249 -1.28 13.99 28.89
C LYS A 249 -2.33 14.07 27.78
N GLU A 250 -3.46 14.72 28.03
CA GLU A 250 -4.48 15.01 27.02
C GLU A 250 -3.93 15.91 25.92
N GLU A 251 -3.19 16.98 26.28
CA GLU A 251 -2.55 17.84 25.30
C GLU A 251 -1.48 17.08 24.48
N VAL A 252 -0.70 16.19 25.10
CA VAL A 252 0.23 15.31 24.36
C VAL A 252 -0.49 14.44 23.32
N GLU A 253 -1.63 13.85 23.67
CA GLU A 253 -2.41 13.04 22.71
C GLU A 253 -2.91 13.90 21.55
N LYS A 254 -3.46 15.07 21.85
CA LYS A 254 -3.95 16.02 20.85
C LYS A 254 -2.85 16.48 19.90
N GLU A 255 -1.65 16.77 20.40
CA GLU A 255 -0.50 17.12 19.54
C GLU A 255 -0.01 15.92 18.71
N ALA A 256 -0.05 14.71 19.26
CA ALA A 256 0.26 13.49 18.51
C ALA A 256 -0.75 13.22 17.38
N GLU A 257 -2.05 13.41 17.62
CA GLU A 257 -3.10 13.30 16.60
C GLU A 257 -2.92 14.34 15.48
N GLN A 258 -2.65 15.60 15.83
CA GLN A 258 -2.36 16.66 14.86
C GLN A 258 -1.12 16.34 14.00
N ALA A 259 -0.07 15.81 14.62
CA ALA A 259 1.14 15.39 13.92
C ALA A 259 0.86 14.25 12.93
N LYS A 260 0.09 13.23 13.33
CA LYS A 260 -0.31 12.11 12.47
C LYS A 260 -1.17 12.58 11.30
N ALA A 261 -2.10 13.51 11.54
CA ALA A 261 -2.91 14.11 10.48
C ALA A 261 -2.06 14.90 9.47
N SER A 262 -1.06 15.64 9.95
CA SER A 262 -0.12 16.36 9.09
C SER A 262 0.74 15.39 8.25
N ILE A 263 1.19 14.28 8.83
CA ILE A 263 1.88 13.20 8.11
C ILE A 263 0.99 12.59 7.03
N ASP A 264 -0.31 12.40 7.30
CA ASP A 264 -1.26 11.89 6.31
C ASP A 264 -1.45 12.83 5.13
N GLN A 265 -1.45 14.14 5.36
CA GLN A 265 -1.59 15.15 4.30
C GLN A 265 -0.32 15.36 3.48
N ALA A 266 0.85 15.01 4.01
CA ALA A 266 2.12 15.19 3.32
C ALA A 266 2.18 14.36 2.02
N THR A 267 2.59 14.99 0.92
CA THR A 267 2.61 14.36 -0.42
C THR A 267 4.00 13.89 -0.86
N THR A 268 5.05 14.24 -0.12
CA THR A 268 6.45 13.88 -0.43
C THR A 268 7.16 13.34 0.81
N ASP A 269 8.21 12.55 0.62
CA ASP A 269 9.03 12.02 1.73
C ASP A 269 9.61 13.13 2.63
N VAL A 270 9.97 14.27 2.01
CA VAL A 270 10.49 15.45 2.71
C VAL A 270 9.41 16.06 3.60
N ALA A 271 8.20 16.26 3.05
CA ALA A 271 7.08 16.82 3.82
C ALA A 271 6.65 15.88 4.97
N VAL A 272 6.70 14.56 4.77
CA VAL A 272 6.47 13.58 5.84
C VAL A 272 7.51 13.74 6.96
N THR A 273 8.78 13.90 6.59
CA THR A 273 9.88 14.11 7.55
C THR A 273 9.72 15.42 8.33
N GLU A 274 9.34 16.49 7.65
CA GLU A 274 9.06 17.78 8.27
C GLU A 274 7.88 17.72 9.25
N ALA A 275 6.74 17.18 8.82
CA ALA A 275 5.55 17.00 9.65
C ALA A 275 5.85 16.17 10.91
N LYS A 276 6.61 15.08 10.77
CA LYS A 276 7.10 14.26 11.88
C LYS A 276 7.94 15.09 12.86
N ASN A 277 8.92 15.84 12.37
CA ASN A 277 9.83 16.62 13.22
C ASN A 277 9.10 17.76 13.95
N ASN A 278 8.18 18.43 13.26
CA ASN A 278 7.32 19.46 13.86
C ASN A 278 6.42 18.86 14.95
N GLY A 279 5.80 17.72 14.68
CA GLY A 279 4.98 16.99 15.65
C GLY A 279 5.75 16.57 16.90
N LYS A 280 6.96 16.02 16.73
CA LYS A 280 7.85 15.69 17.86
C LYS A 280 8.18 16.92 18.70
N SER A 281 8.45 18.05 18.04
CA SER A 281 8.76 19.31 18.72
C SER A 281 7.56 19.83 19.53
N ALA A 282 6.35 19.77 18.96
CA ALA A 282 5.12 20.18 19.62
C ALA A 282 4.80 19.31 20.85
N ILE A 283 4.90 17.98 20.73
CA ILE A 283 4.74 17.05 21.86
C ILE A 283 5.74 17.36 22.98
N ASN A 284 7.00 17.55 22.64
CA ASN A 284 8.05 17.83 23.62
C ASN A 284 7.87 19.19 24.32
N ALA A 285 7.24 20.15 23.63
CA ALA A 285 6.93 21.48 24.16
C ALA A 285 5.76 21.49 25.16
N VAL A 286 5.02 20.39 25.34
CA VAL A 286 3.98 20.31 26.38
C VAL A 286 4.61 20.51 27.76
N ASP A 287 4.09 21.48 28.50
CA ASP A 287 4.58 21.84 29.82
C ASP A 287 4.36 20.70 30.84
N ALA A 288 5.39 20.42 31.63
CA ALA A 288 5.41 19.37 32.65
C ALA A 288 5.74 19.96 34.03
N THR A 289 5.32 21.20 34.29
CA THR A 289 5.51 21.89 35.57
C THR A 289 4.19 22.09 36.33
N SER A 290 4.25 22.03 37.67
CA SER A 290 3.06 22.25 38.51
C SER A 290 2.86 23.73 38.75
N LYS A 291 1.74 24.25 38.26
CA LYS A 291 1.34 25.64 38.51
C LYS A 291 0.73 25.78 39.90
N ALA A 292 -0.12 24.84 40.31
CA ALA A 292 -0.77 24.87 41.62
C ALA A 292 0.24 24.88 42.78
N LYS A 293 1.28 24.04 42.72
CA LYS A 293 2.32 24.00 43.75
C LYS A 293 3.20 25.24 43.74
N ALA A 294 3.53 25.78 42.55
CA ALA A 294 4.32 27.01 42.44
C ALA A 294 3.58 28.20 43.06
N GLU A 295 2.29 28.35 42.77
CA GLU A 295 1.43 29.40 43.34
C GLU A 295 1.27 29.24 44.87
N ALA A 296 1.06 28.02 45.34
CA ALA A 296 0.96 27.72 46.78
C ALA A 296 2.24 28.07 47.55
N LYS A 297 3.42 27.73 46.99
CA LYS A 297 4.71 28.09 47.59
C LYS A 297 4.94 29.59 47.64
N ALA A 298 4.57 30.32 46.59
CA ALA A 298 4.66 31.78 46.58
C ALA A 298 3.81 32.43 47.69
N GLU A 299 2.63 31.87 47.98
CA GLU A 299 1.78 32.32 49.10
C GLU A 299 2.35 31.99 50.48
N ILE A 300 3.06 30.86 50.62
CA ILE A 300 3.84 30.55 51.82
C ILE A 300 4.98 31.55 51.99
N ASP A 301 5.75 31.84 50.93
CA ASP A 301 6.85 32.80 50.97
C ASP A 301 6.38 34.18 51.40
N LYS A 302 5.24 34.64 50.86
CA LYS A 302 4.61 35.91 51.26
C LYS A 302 4.19 35.94 52.73
N THR A 303 3.67 34.82 53.24
CA THR A 303 3.26 34.70 54.66
C THR A 303 4.49 34.64 55.57
N ALA A 304 5.53 33.95 55.13
CA ALA A 304 6.80 33.83 55.82
C ALA A 304 7.47 35.20 55.97
N GLU A 305 7.52 36.00 54.90
CA GLU A 305 8.10 37.34 54.93
C GLU A 305 7.39 38.28 55.93
N ALA A 306 6.06 38.21 55.97
CA ALA A 306 5.27 38.98 56.93
C ALA A 306 5.56 38.57 58.37
N LYS A 307 5.63 37.26 58.66
CA LYS A 307 5.90 36.76 60.01
C LYS A 307 7.33 37.03 60.46
N LYS A 308 8.31 36.93 59.55
CA LYS A 308 9.71 37.26 59.82
C LYS A 308 9.86 38.72 60.27
N SER A 309 9.17 39.64 59.59
CA SER A 309 9.13 41.05 59.97
C SER A 309 8.55 41.25 61.38
N GLU A 310 7.50 40.50 61.74
CA GLU A 310 6.91 40.52 63.09
C GLU A 310 7.89 40.01 64.17
N ILE A 311 8.58 38.90 63.90
CA ILE A 311 9.60 38.34 64.81
C ILE A 311 10.74 39.34 65.01
N ASP A 312 11.23 39.97 63.95
CA ASP A 312 12.32 40.95 64.02
C ASP A 312 11.93 42.18 64.84
N ALA A 313 10.70 42.66 64.67
CA ALA A 313 10.14 43.80 65.41
C ALA A 313 9.73 43.47 66.86
N SER A 314 9.74 42.20 67.28
CA SER A 314 9.32 41.81 68.63
C SER A 314 10.26 42.33 69.74
N ASN A 315 9.72 42.44 70.96
CA ASN A 315 10.46 42.85 72.18
C ASN A 315 11.20 41.67 72.86
N MET A 316 11.38 40.56 72.16
CA MET A 316 12.11 39.39 72.66
C MET A 316 13.62 39.69 72.77
N THR A 317 14.29 39.00 73.68
CA THR A 317 15.77 39.02 73.73
C THR A 317 16.37 38.34 72.49
N ASP A 318 17.64 38.61 72.19
CA ASP A 318 18.31 38.01 71.03
C ASP A 318 18.31 36.47 71.06
N GLU A 319 18.49 35.89 72.26
CA GLU A 319 18.46 34.44 72.49
C GLU A 319 17.07 33.84 72.21
N GLU A 320 16.02 34.55 72.62
CA GLU A 320 14.63 34.17 72.37
C GLU A 320 14.28 34.30 70.88
N LYS A 321 14.67 35.41 70.22
CA LYS A 321 14.48 35.61 68.78
C LYS A 321 15.17 34.53 67.97
N SER A 322 16.39 34.13 68.35
CA SER A 322 17.13 33.09 67.64
C SER A 322 16.38 31.75 67.65
N LYS A 323 15.80 31.35 68.78
CA LYS A 323 15.02 30.11 68.89
C LYS A 323 13.72 30.18 68.09
N VAL A 324 13.02 31.30 68.13
CA VAL A 324 11.79 31.51 67.35
C VAL A 324 12.07 31.53 65.85
N LYS A 325 13.18 32.13 65.41
CA LYS A 325 13.62 32.08 64.00
C LYS A 325 13.92 30.65 63.55
N GLU A 326 14.55 29.84 64.40
CA GLU A 326 14.79 28.43 64.06
C GLU A 326 13.48 27.64 63.91
N GLU A 327 12.51 27.86 64.79
CA GLU A 327 11.17 27.27 64.68
C GLU A 327 10.42 27.74 63.43
N PHE A 328 10.53 29.03 63.11
CA PHE A 328 9.96 29.64 61.91
C PHE A 328 10.49 29.02 60.63
N GLU A 329 11.81 28.94 60.46
CA GLU A 329 12.40 28.35 59.25
C GLU A 329 11.98 26.87 59.09
N LYS A 330 11.89 26.12 60.20
CA LYS A 330 11.40 24.73 60.18
C LYS A 330 9.94 24.63 59.73
N GLU A 331 9.06 25.51 60.19
CA GLU A 331 7.65 25.45 59.82
C GLU A 331 7.42 25.92 58.37
N VAL A 332 8.18 26.90 57.88
CA VAL A 332 8.19 27.30 56.46
C VAL A 332 8.62 26.14 55.57
N GLU A 333 9.71 25.46 55.92
CA GLU A 333 10.20 24.30 55.15
C GLU A 333 9.18 23.16 55.16
N LYS A 334 8.61 22.84 56.33
CA LYS A 334 7.57 21.82 56.47
C LYS A 334 6.32 22.12 55.64
N ALA A 335 5.91 23.39 55.56
CA ALA A 335 4.82 23.81 54.70
C ALA A 335 5.13 23.56 53.22
N LYS A 336 6.35 23.93 52.76
CA LYS A 336 6.78 23.70 51.37
C LYS A 336 6.88 22.22 51.02
N VAL A 337 7.44 21.40 51.92
CA VAL A 337 7.50 19.93 51.75
C VAL A 337 6.09 19.33 51.69
N SER A 338 5.16 19.82 52.51
CA SER A 338 3.78 19.34 52.50
C SER A 338 3.08 19.67 51.16
N ILE A 339 3.34 20.86 50.60
CA ILE A 339 2.86 21.23 49.25
C ILE A 339 3.48 20.32 48.18
N ASP A 340 4.77 20.01 48.28
CA ASP A 340 5.42 19.09 47.33
C ASP A 340 4.86 17.67 47.40
N GLN A 341 4.53 17.18 48.58
CA GLN A 341 3.98 15.84 48.78
C GLN A 341 2.50 15.72 48.38
N ALA A 342 1.78 16.84 48.29
CA ALA A 342 0.37 16.83 47.89
C ALA A 342 0.22 16.35 46.44
N THR A 343 -0.69 15.41 46.22
CA THR A 343 -0.91 14.79 44.89
C THR A 343 -2.08 15.40 44.14
N THR A 344 -3.01 16.07 44.82
CA THR A 344 -4.18 16.73 44.18
C THR A 344 -4.16 18.23 44.41
N ASN A 345 -4.86 18.98 43.56
CA ASN A 345 -5.03 20.43 43.74
C ASN A 345 -5.64 20.82 45.09
N ASP A 346 -6.60 20.02 45.58
CA ASP A 346 -7.24 20.23 46.87
C ASP A 346 -6.23 20.00 48.02
N ALA A 347 -5.44 18.93 47.95
CA ALA A 347 -4.40 18.66 48.95
C ALA A 347 -3.31 19.75 48.96
N VAL A 348 -2.96 20.30 47.78
CA VAL A 348 -2.04 21.46 47.68
C VAL A 348 -2.65 22.67 48.38
N THR A 349 -3.94 22.93 48.18
CA THR A 349 -4.66 24.03 48.84
C THR A 349 -4.70 23.85 50.35
N GLU A 350 -5.04 22.66 50.83
CA GLU A 350 -5.04 22.34 52.26
C GLU A 350 -3.66 22.43 52.91
N ALA A 351 -2.61 21.95 52.23
CA ALA A 351 -1.24 22.03 52.72
C ALA A 351 -0.76 23.48 52.81
N LYS A 352 -1.07 24.29 51.80
CA LYS A 352 -0.83 25.74 51.78
C LYS A 352 -1.54 26.42 52.95
N ASP A 353 -2.84 26.19 53.14
CA ASP A 353 -3.62 26.86 54.18
C ASP A 353 -3.14 26.47 55.58
N ARG A 354 -2.92 25.17 55.84
CA ARG A 354 -2.32 24.69 57.09
C ARG A 354 -0.94 25.30 57.36
N GLY A 355 -0.08 25.37 56.34
CA GLY A 355 1.24 26.00 56.45
C GLY A 355 1.15 27.48 56.82
N LYS A 356 0.24 28.23 56.17
CA LYS A 356 0.00 29.65 56.49
C LYS A 356 -0.48 29.84 57.92
N GLU A 357 -1.37 28.98 58.41
CA GLU A 357 -1.86 29.01 59.79
C GLU A 357 -0.74 28.71 60.79
N ALA A 358 0.05 27.66 60.55
CA ALA A 358 1.15 27.28 61.42
C ALA A 358 2.23 28.37 61.53
N ILE A 359 2.62 28.99 60.41
CA ILE A 359 3.57 30.11 60.40
C ILE A 359 3.03 31.30 61.21
N LYS A 360 1.76 31.66 61.03
CA LYS A 360 1.13 32.77 61.76
C LYS A 360 1.05 32.51 63.27
N ALA A 361 0.83 31.26 63.66
CA ALA A 361 0.67 30.84 65.05
C ALA A 361 1.97 30.84 65.88
N ILE A 362 3.13 31.05 65.25
CA ILE A 362 4.42 31.15 65.96
C ILE A 362 4.37 32.32 66.95
N ASP A 363 4.66 32.01 68.21
CA ASP A 363 4.59 32.95 69.33
C ASP A 363 5.76 33.95 69.28
N THR A 364 5.43 35.24 69.28
CA THR A 364 6.37 36.38 69.23
C THR A 364 6.43 37.16 70.54
N THR A 365 5.89 36.60 71.62
CA THR A 365 5.90 37.22 72.95
C THR A 365 7.17 36.85 73.75
N SER A 366 7.72 37.81 74.51
CA SER A 366 8.88 37.54 75.38
C SER A 366 8.46 36.70 76.58
N LYS A 367 9.25 35.66 76.88
CA LYS A 367 9.05 34.74 78.01
C LYS A 367 9.89 35.13 79.22
N VAL A 368 10.63 36.24 79.15
CA VAL A 368 11.33 36.83 80.29
C VAL A 368 10.30 37.20 81.35
N LYS A 369 10.21 36.36 82.38
CA LYS A 369 9.59 36.72 83.65
C LYS A 369 10.37 37.91 84.18
N ILE A 370 9.74 39.07 84.29
CA ILE A 370 10.27 40.19 85.06
C ILE A 370 10.46 39.63 86.48
N THR A 371 11.66 39.20 86.84
CA THR A 371 12.04 39.03 88.23
C THR A 371 12.17 40.45 88.77
N SER A 372 11.12 40.91 89.43
CA SER A 372 11.11 42.15 90.19
C SER A 372 11.96 42.00 91.47
N ASP A 373 13.22 41.53 91.34
CA ASP A 373 14.20 41.52 92.43
C ASP A 373 14.83 42.91 92.59
N GLY A 374 13.96 43.91 92.66
CA GLY A 374 14.30 45.32 92.75
C GLY A 374 13.12 46.16 93.23
N VAL A 375 12.32 45.68 94.18
CA VAL A 375 11.38 46.54 94.90
C VAL A 375 12.19 47.43 95.86
N GLY A 376 12.19 48.73 95.58
CA GLY A 376 12.85 49.74 96.40
C GLY A 376 12.08 51.07 96.43
N LYS A 377 11.00 51.07 97.22
CA LYS A 377 10.32 52.21 97.89
C LYS A 377 9.14 52.90 97.18
N VAL A 378 8.14 53.09 98.04
CA VAL A 378 6.76 53.60 97.90
C VAL A 378 6.71 55.13 97.99
N SER A 379 5.76 55.74 97.26
CA SER A 379 4.94 56.91 97.66
C SER A 379 3.75 56.98 96.68
N GLU A 380 2.58 56.43 96.99
CA GLU A 380 1.42 57.02 97.71
C GLU A 380 0.69 58.18 96.97
N ASN A 381 -0.63 57.95 96.76
CA ASN A 381 -1.76 58.87 96.50
C ASN A 381 -2.04 59.44 95.08
N GLN A 382 -3.07 58.92 94.41
CA GLN A 382 -4.44 59.48 94.47
C GLN A 382 -5.49 58.58 93.75
N GLU A 383 -6.62 58.38 94.42
CA GLU A 383 -7.86 57.74 93.95
C GLU A 383 -8.57 58.54 92.84
N LEU A 384 -9.40 57.85 92.03
CA LEU A 384 -10.85 58.09 91.84
C LEU A 384 -11.40 56.97 90.91
N ASN A 385 -12.24 56.05 91.43
CA ASN A 385 -13.71 56.00 91.30
C ASN A 385 -14.23 56.00 89.85
N ALA A 386 -15.22 55.23 89.41
CA ALA A 386 -16.11 54.16 89.88
C ALA A 386 -16.90 53.78 88.59
N SER A 387 -17.31 52.54 88.30
CA SER A 387 -18.63 52.05 88.71
C SER A 387 -18.85 50.61 88.24
N ARG A 388 -19.31 49.81 89.20
CA ARG A 388 -20.16 48.62 89.05
C ARG A 388 -21.37 48.91 88.14
N VAL A 389 -21.93 47.88 87.49
CA VAL A 389 -23.20 47.21 87.86
C VAL A 389 -23.35 45.89 87.08
N LEU A 390 -23.83 44.88 87.82
CA LEU A 390 -24.18 43.50 87.45
C LEU A 390 -25.50 43.38 86.66
N SER A 391 -25.64 42.28 85.90
CA SER A 391 -26.73 41.29 86.06
C SER A 391 -26.35 40.00 85.31
N LYS A 392 -26.12 38.85 85.98
CA LYS A 392 -27.06 37.71 86.19
C LYS A 392 -27.78 37.28 84.90
N THR A 393 -27.83 36.01 84.49
CA THR A 393 -28.18 34.80 85.25
C THR A 393 -27.97 33.55 84.37
N GLY A 394 -27.73 32.37 84.97
CA GLY A 394 -27.91 31.09 84.27
C GLY A 394 -26.96 29.96 84.68
N GLN A 395 -27.21 29.34 85.85
CA GLN A 395 -26.85 27.93 86.16
C GLN A 395 -27.22 27.02 84.97
N THR A 396 -26.46 25.98 84.63
CA THR A 396 -26.50 24.70 85.36
C THR A 396 -25.18 23.94 85.38
N GLU A 397 -25.00 23.28 86.51
CA GLU A 397 -23.92 22.42 86.98
C GLU A 397 -23.66 21.14 86.16
N LYS A 398 -22.41 20.67 86.24
CA LYS A 398 -21.91 19.34 86.71
C LYS A 398 -20.74 18.91 85.80
N SER A 399 -19.49 19.06 86.25
CA SER A 399 -18.71 18.06 87.04
C SER A 399 -18.68 16.72 86.30
N THR A 400 -17.54 16.18 85.86
CA THR A 400 -16.39 15.80 86.68
C THR A 400 -15.11 15.60 85.86
N SER A 401 -14.00 15.71 86.57
CA SER A 401 -12.63 15.33 86.22
C SER A 401 -12.45 13.91 85.68
N ILE A 402 -11.31 13.69 85.00
CA ILE A 402 -10.30 12.60 85.15
C ILE A 402 -9.35 12.77 83.95
N LEU A 403 -8.16 13.35 84.10
CA LEU A 403 -6.89 12.73 84.52
C LEU A 403 -6.45 11.49 83.70
N GLY A 404 -5.68 11.74 82.63
CA GLY A 404 -4.38 11.11 82.41
C GLY A 404 -4.28 9.71 81.74
N ILE A 405 -3.18 9.59 80.98
CA ILE A 405 -2.33 8.40 80.77
C ILE A 405 -2.59 7.55 79.50
N SER A 406 -1.71 7.81 78.51
CA SER A 406 -0.82 6.87 77.80
C SER A 406 -1.28 5.86 76.73
N ALA A 407 -0.34 5.74 75.77
CA ALA A 407 0.13 4.54 75.06
C ALA A 407 -0.52 4.12 73.73
N LEU A 408 0.22 4.42 72.65
CA LEU A 408 0.84 3.45 71.74
C LEU A 408 0.16 2.06 71.61
N ILE A 409 -0.44 1.78 70.44
CA ILE A 409 -0.49 0.42 69.88
C ILE A 409 -0.22 0.48 68.36
N LEU A 410 0.85 -0.22 67.99
CA LEU A 410 1.23 -0.69 66.67
C LEU A 410 0.44 -1.98 66.31
N ALA A 411 0.28 -2.21 65.00
CA ALA A 411 0.18 -3.51 64.31
C ALA A 411 -1.19 -4.06 63.86
N GLY A 412 -1.16 -4.56 62.61
CA GLY A 412 -2.15 -5.43 61.95
C GLY A 412 -2.87 -4.70 60.81
N ILE A 413 -2.88 -5.14 59.55
CA ILE A 413 -3.11 -6.52 59.10
C ILE A 413 -2.47 -6.77 57.72
N LEU A 414 -1.79 -7.92 57.69
CA LEU A 414 -1.33 -8.69 56.55
C LEU A 414 -2.52 -9.29 55.78
N VAL A 415 -2.66 -9.04 54.46
CA VAL A 415 -3.45 -9.93 53.59
C VAL A 415 -2.61 -10.43 52.44
N ARG A 416 -2.30 -11.72 52.54
CA ARG A 416 -1.76 -12.60 51.51
C ARG A 416 -2.94 -13.33 50.88
N ARG A 417 -3.15 -13.23 49.57
CA ARG A 417 -3.95 -14.21 48.81
C ARG A 417 -3.20 -14.65 47.57
N ARG A 418 -2.87 -15.94 47.54
CA ARG A 418 -2.29 -16.68 46.40
C ARG A 418 -3.42 -17.41 45.66
N LYS A 419 -3.32 -17.37 44.33
CA LYS A 419 -3.60 -18.41 43.31
C LYS A 419 -5.01 -19.03 43.19
N THR A 420 -5.55 -18.95 41.97
CA THR A 420 -5.83 -20.01 40.96
C THR A 420 -6.38 -19.27 39.72
N LYS A 421 -6.16 -19.61 38.45
CA LYS A 421 -5.70 -20.78 37.70
C LYS A 421 -4.95 -20.28 36.47
#